data_AF-A0A533YNR5-F1
#
_entry.id   AF-A0A533YNR5-F1
#
_cell.length_a   1.000
_cell.length_b   1.000
_cell.length_c   1.000
_cell.angle_alpha   90.00
_cell.angle_beta   90.00
_cell.angle_gamma   90.00
#
_symmetry.space_group_name_H-M   'P 1'
#
loop_
_entity.id
_entity.type
_entity.pdbx_description
1 polymer ?
#
loop_
_entity_poly.entity_id
_entity_poly.type
_entity_poly.pdbx_seq_one_letter_code
_entity_poly.pdbx_strand_id
1 'polypeptide(L)'
;MEVPLKRPSRLAAPLITLLLLSLYLLTVVALAETVFVQSKTAKLRSGKTSLDSVVADLKFGEPLEVLGKEGNWLAVQTARGAKGWIFAGKTTPTKPASSEDDVLAKLGKSFRRTEAGDVTASAGARGLDKVSEGYANHVGITQQHRNAIDRMAGYRITDQEVEDFLKNGGLGEYAK
;
A
#
# COMPACT_ATOMS: atom_id res chain seq x y z
N MET A 1 3.99 -51.29 55.48
CA MET A 1 5.18 -50.80 54.75
C MET A 1 4.89 -49.37 54.35
N GLU A 2 5.31 -48.43 55.20
CA GLU A 2 5.12 -46.99 54.99
C GLU A 2 6.32 -46.47 54.20
N VAL A 3 6.11 -46.02 52.97
CA VAL A 3 7.17 -45.43 52.13
C VAL A 3 7.41 -44.00 52.62
N PRO A 4 8.60 -43.65 53.14
CA PRO A 4 8.82 -42.31 53.67
C PRO A 4 8.94 -41.32 52.51
N LEU A 5 7.97 -40.40 52.42
CA LEU A 5 7.97 -39.28 51.49
C LEU A 5 9.05 -38.27 51.89
N LYS A 6 10.11 -38.22 51.08
CA LYS A 6 11.23 -37.26 51.18
C LYS A 6 10.67 -35.83 51.03
N ARG A 7 10.67 -35.08 52.14
CA ARG A 7 10.22 -33.67 52.17
C ARG A 7 11.03 -32.86 51.14
N PRO A 8 10.38 -32.15 50.20
CA PRO A 8 11.10 -31.36 49.21
C PRO A 8 11.81 -30.19 49.93
N SER A 9 13.08 -29.98 49.58
CA SER A 9 13.93 -28.91 50.08
C SER A 9 13.29 -27.55 49.82
N ARG A 10 13.17 -26.72 50.88
CA ARG A 10 12.53 -25.38 50.86
C ARG A 10 13.18 -24.37 49.89
N LEU A 11 14.31 -24.73 49.29
CA LEU A 11 15.04 -23.95 48.28
C LEU A 11 14.58 -24.21 46.83
N ALA A 12 13.76 -25.24 46.58
CA ALA A 12 13.26 -25.54 45.23
C ALA A 12 12.09 -24.63 44.80
N ALA A 13 11.31 -24.12 45.77
CA ALA A 13 10.17 -23.24 45.51
C ALA A 13 10.54 -21.91 44.80
N PRO A 14 11.56 -21.13 45.22
CA PRO A 14 11.91 -19.89 44.53
C PRO A 14 12.53 -20.11 43.15
N LEU A 15 13.18 -21.27 42.94
CA LEU A 15 13.80 -21.63 41.66
C LEU A 15 12.74 -21.98 40.61
N ILE A 16 11.68 -22.69 41.03
CA ILE A 16 10.55 -23.06 40.18
C ILE A 16 9.70 -21.82 39.85
N THR A 17 9.53 -20.88 40.78
CA THR A 17 8.82 -19.62 40.48
C THR A 17 9.62 -18.70 39.56
N LEU A 18 10.95 -18.64 39.69
CA LEU A 18 11.81 -17.91 38.74
C LEU A 18 11.81 -18.55 37.35
N LEU A 19 11.79 -19.88 37.28
CA LEU A 19 11.68 -20.62 36.01
C LEU A 19 10.31 -20.40 35.35
N LEU A 20 9.22 -20.43 36.12
CA LEU A 20 7.86 -20.14 35.61
C LEU A 20 7.68 -18.67 35.20
N LEU A 21 8.29 -17.72 35.92
CA LEU A 21 8.30 -16.30 35.58
C LEU A 21 9.14 -16.03 34.31
N SER A 22 10.29 -16.70 34.19
CA SER A 22 11.13 -16.68 32.98
C SER A 22 10.41 -17.27 31.78
N LEU A 23 9.65 -18.36 31.98
CA LEU A 23 8.87 -19.00 30.93
C LEU A 23 7.66 -18.14 30.53
N TYR A 24 7.05 -17.43 31.48
CA TYR A 24 5.99 -16.45 31.22
C TYR A 24 6.50 -15.26 30.38
N LEU A 25 7.69 -14.74 30.69
CA LEU A 25 8.33 -13.66 29.91
C LEU A 25 8.65 -14.06 28.46
N LEU A 26 8.90 -15.34 28.19
CA LEU A 26 9.22 -15.83 26.86
C LEU A 26 7.99 -16.00 25.95
N THR A 27 6.77 -16.03 26.52
CA THR A 27 5.53 -16.31 25.77
C THR A 27 4.90 -15.09 25.08
N VAL A 28 5.39 -13.87 25.32
CA VAL A 28 4.95 -12.66 24.59
C VAL A 28 5.73 -12.54 23.28
N VAL A 29 5.64 -13.56 22.42
CA VAL A 29 5.99 -13.40 21.01
C VAL A 29 4.77 -12.77 20.35
N ALA A 30 4.88 -11.47 20.10
CA ALA A 30 3.85 -10.67 19.45
C ALA A 30 3.55 -11.21 18.04
N LEU A 31 2.27 -11.44 17.75
CA LEU A 31 1.78 -11.68 16.40
C LEU A 31 1.86 -10.37 15.63
N ALA A 32 3.01 -10.12 15.03
CA ALA A 32 3.28 -8.95 14.21
C ALA A 32 2.60 -9.11 12.84
N GLU A 33 1.42 -8.51 12.67
CA GLU A 33 0.75 -8.45 11.36
C GLU A 33 1.54 -7.50 10.44
N THR A 34 1.95 -7.96 9.27
CA THR A 34 2.69 -7.13 8.30
C THR A 34 1.74 -6.58 7.26
N VAL A 35 1.79 -5.28 7.00
CA VAL A 35 1.05 -4.60 5.93
C VAL A 35 2.01 -3.88 5.00
N PHE A 36 1.57 -3.62 3.78
CA PHE A 36 2.36 -2.93 2.76
C PHE A 36 1.73 -1.59 2.41
N VAL A 37 2.57 -0.61 2.10
CA VAL A 37 2.12 0.70 1.63
C VAL A 37 1.57 0.59 0.20
N GLN A 38 0.34 1.01 -0.04
CA GLN A 38 -0.27 1.05 -1.39
C GLN A 38 -0.36 2.46 -1.99
N SER A 39 -0.25 3.51 -1.17
CA SER A 39 -0.30 4.88 -1.68
C SER A 39 1.09 5.38 -2.09
N LYS A 40 1.16 6.20 -3.14
CA LYS A 40 2.41 6.84 -3.57
C LYS A 40 2.88 7.93 -2.60
N THR A 41 1.94 8.54 -1.87
CA THR A 41 2.18 9.65 -0.93
C THR A 41 1.81 9.26 0.50
N ALA A 42 2.26 8.09 0.94
CA ALA A 42 2.05 7.64 2.31
C ALA A 42 3.08 8.27 3.26
N LYS A 43 2.58 8.83 4.36
CA LYS A 43 3.39 9.45 5.40
C LYS A 43 3.13 8.77 6.73
N LEU A 44 4.21 8.50 7.45
CA LEU A 44 4.15 8.07 8.84
C LEU A 44 4.05 9.31 9.73
N ARG A 45 3.03 9.38 10.57
CA ARG A 45 2.76 10.53 11.43
C ARG A 45 2.96 10.19 12.91
N SER A 46 3.16 11.21 13.73
CA SER A 46 3.36 11.04 15.19
C SER A 46 2.06 10.72 15.92
N GLY A 47 0.91 11.06 15.35
CA GLY A 47 -0.42 10.77 15.88
C GLY A 47 -1.44 10.38 14.80
N LYS A 48 -2.70 10.27 15.23
CA LYS A 48 -3.82 9.72 14.46
C LYS A 48 -4.61 10.80 13.71
N THR A 49 -3.97 11.91 13.38
CA THR A 49 -4.61 12.99 12.62
C THR A 49 -3.70 13.43 11.49
N SER A 50 -4.29 13.97 10.44
CA SER A 50 -3.56 14.58 9.33
C SER A 50 -2.84 15.89 9.69
N LEU A 51 -3.08 16.43 10.90
CA LEU A 51 -2.37 17.60 11.44
C LEU A 51 -1.12 17.22 12.23
N ASP A 52 -1.01 15.97 12.67
CA ASP A 52 0.16 15.50 13.40
C ASP A 52 1.42 15.51 12.53
N SER A 53 2.56 15.77 13.17
CA SER A 53 3.84 15.89 12.49
C SER A 53 4.23 14.62 11.75
N VAL A 54 4.84 14.79 10.57
CA VAL A 54 5.37 13.68 9.78
C VAL A 54 6.68 13.20 10.41
N VAL A 55 6.72 11.93 10.77
CA VAL A 55 7.89 11.23 11.34
C VAL A 55 8.78 10.72 10.22
N ALA A 56 8.19 10.18 9.14
CA ALA A 56 8.91 9.68 7.98
C ALA A 56 8.01 9.61 6.74
N ASP A 57 8.60 9.75 5.55
CA ASP A 57 7.95 9.41 4.29
C ASP A 57 8.13 7.92 3.98
N LEU A 58 7.05 7.25 3.58
CA LEU A 58 7.04 5.82 3.29
C LEU A 58 6.98 5.57 1.79
N LYS A 59 7.68 4.54 1.33
CA LYS A 59 7.70 4.18 -0.09
C LYS A 59 6.56 3.23 -0.43
N PHE A 60 6.07 3.30 -1.67
CA PHE A 60 5.13 2.31 -2.20
C PHE A 60 5.72 0.90 -2.10
N GLY A 61 4.92 -0.05 -1.62
CA GLY A 61 5.30 -1.45 -1.41
C GLY A 61 6.22 -1.68 -0.21
N GLU A 62 6.52 -0.65 0.60
CA GLU A 62 7.32 -0.80 1.81
C GLU A 62 6.57 -1.64 2.86
N PRO A 63 7.20 -2.67 3.45
CA PRO A 63 6.61 -3.46 4.51
C PRO A 63 6.62 -2.71 5.84
N LEU A 64 5.51 -2.78 6.56
CA LEU A 64 5.27 -2.15 7.84
C LEU A 64 4.76 -3.19 8.82
N GLU A 65 5.32 -3.20 10.02
CA GLU A 65 4.87 -4.05 11.11
C GLU A 65 3.75 -3.35 11.87
N VAL A 66 2.57 -3.96 11.98
CA VAL A 66 1.44 -3.39 12.72
C VAL A 66 1.61 -3.67 14.20
N LEU A 67 1.75 -2.60 14.98
CA LEU A 67 1.80 -2.63 16.43
C LEU A 67 0.41 -2.54 17.06
N GLY A 68 -0.56 -1.99 16.33
CA GLY A 68 -1.93 -1.87 16.78
C GLY A 68 -2.82 -1.12 15.79
N LYS A 69 -4.13 -1.19 15.99
CA LYS A 69 -5.13 -0.52 15.16
C LYS A 69 -6.08 0.27 16.06
N GLU A 70 -6.35 1.51 15.68
CA GLU A 70 -7.32 2.35 16.37
C GLU A 70 -8.13 3.15 15.35
N GLY A 71 -9.43 2.82 15.26
CA GLY A 71 -10.32 3.35 14.22
C GLY A 71 -9.77 3.10 12.82
N ASN A 72 -9.55 4.20 12.07
CA ASN A 72 -9.01 4.18 10.71
C ASN A 72 -7.48 4.33 10.65
N TRP A 73 -6.79 4.26 11.80
CA TRP A 73 -5.34 4.43 11.90
C TRP A 73 -4.66 3.16 12.39
N LEU A 74 -3.48 2.90 11.84
CA LEU A 74 -2.61 1.79 12.21
C LEU A 74 -1.36 2.36 12.86
N ALA A 75 -1.05 1.92 14.07
CA ALA A 75 0.26 2.11 14.66
C ALA A 75 1.20 1.10 14.02
N VAL A 76 2.27 1.58 13.42
CA VAL A 76 3.21 0.75 12.67
C VAL A 76 4.66 1.04 13.04
N GLN A 77 5.50 0.03 12.83
CA GLN A 77 6.95 0.14 12.86
C GLN A 77 7.53 -0.16 11.48
N THR A 78 8.37 0.74 11.00
CA THR A 78 9.15 0.53 9.77
C THR A 78 10.30 -0.43 10.03
N ALA A 79 10.84 -1.07 8.98
CA ALA A 79 12.04 -1.91 9.09
C ALA A 79 13.27 -1.15 9.62
N ARG A 80 13.27 0.19 9.51
CA ARG A 80 14.32 1.07 10.07
C ARG A 80 14.12 1.38 11.56
N GLY A 81 13.08 0.83 12.18
CA GLY A 81 12.75 1.02 13.59
C GLY A 81 11.92 2.26 13.90
N ALA A 82 11.59 3.11 12.93
CA ALA A 82 10.73 4.28 13.16
C ALA A 82 9.30 3.83 13.45
N LYS A 83 8.71 4.37 14.52
CA LYS A 83 7.34 4.08 14.97
C LYS A 83 6.45 5.29 14.75
N GLY A 84 5.20 5.05 14.35
CA GLY A 84 4.22 6.10 14.17
C GLY A 84 2.87 5.55 13.71
N TRP A 85 2.03 6.43 13.19
CA TRP A 85 0.68 6.14 12.74
C TRP A 85 0.53 6.37 11.25
N ILE A 86 -0.18 5.48 10.58
CA ILE A 86 -0.56 5.59 9.17
C ILE A 86 -2.05 5.35 9.02
N PHE A 87 -2.68 6.08 8.09
CA PHE A 87 -4.08 5.84 7.73
C PHE A 87 -4.24 4.47 7.07
N ALA A 88 -5.12 3.63 7.61
CA ALA A 88 -5.31 2.24 7.17
C ALA A 88 -5.62 2.13 5.67
N GLY A 89 -6.38 3.09 5.11
CA GLY A 89 -6.70 3.13 3.68
C GLY A 89 -5.50 3.38 2.75
N LYS A 90 -4.34 3.76 3.29
CA LYS A 90 -3.07 3.87 2.54
C LYS A 90 -2.24 2.58 2.58
N THR A 91 -2.75 1.52 3.21
CA THR A 91 -2.07 0.23 3.36
C THR A 91 -2.89 -0.93 2.79
N THR A 92 -2.23 -2.04 2.49
CA THR A 92 -2.82 -3.29 2.01
C THR A 92 -2.14 -4.48 2.69
N PRO A 93 -2.87 -5.56 3.03
CA PRO A 93 -2.27 -6.76 3.61
C PRO A 93 -1.37 -7.52 2.61
N THR A 94 -1.59 -7.33 1.30
CA THR A 94 -0.83 -8.03 0.25
C THR A 94 0.10 -7.05 -0.45
N LYS A 95 1.38 -7.43 -0.63
CA LYS A 95 2.37 -6.60 -1.32
C LYS A 95 1.84 -6.18 -2.70
N PRO A 96 1.70 -4.87 -2.96
CA PRO A 96 1.24 -4.41 -4.26
C PRO A 96 2.30 -4.70 -5.32
N ALA A 97 1.88 -5.19 -6.49
CA ALA A 97 2.77 -5.45 -7.61
C ALA A 97 3.39 -4.11 -8.06
N SER A 98 4.72 -4.02 -8.03
CA SER A 98 5.45 -2.91 -8.64
C SER A 98 5.26 -2.98 -10.16
N SER A 99 5.07 -1.82 -10.79
CA SER A 99 4.92 -1.66 -12.25
C SER A 99 6.10 -2.22 -13.08
N GLU A 100 7.20 -2.60 -12.43
CA GLU A 100 8.35 -3.24 -13.04
C GLU A 100 8.13 -4.73 -13.37
N ASP A 101 7.24 -5.41 -12.64
CA ASP A 101 6.90 -6.82 -12.83
C ASP A 101 5.51 -7.04 -13.44
N ASP A 102 4.94 -5.97 -14.00
CA ASP A 102 3.68 -6.08 -14.71
C ASP A 102 3.89 -6.85 -16.03
N VAL A 103 3.70 -8.17 -15.94
CA VAL A 103 3.78 -9.12 -17.05
C VAL A 103 2.82 -8.71 -18.16
N LEU A 104 1.68 -8.10 -17.83
CA LEU A 104 0.72 -7.58 -18.80
C LEU A 104 1.27 -6.34 -19.52
N ALA A 105 1.96 -5.45 -18.82
CA ALA A 105 2.67 -4.34 -19.47
C ALA A 105 3.85 -4.83 -20.33
N LYS A 106 4.60 -5.86 -19.89
CA LYS A 106 5.66 -6.51 -20.69
C LYS A 106 5.10 -7.18 -21.94
N LEU A 107 3.99 -7.89 -21.81
CA LEU A 107 3.29 -8.58 -22.89
C LEU A 107 2.64 -7.58 -23.87
N GLY A 108 2.05 -6.49 -23.36
CA GLY A 108 1.55 -5.38 -24.19
C GLY A 108 2.66 -4.71 -25.00
N LYS A 109 3.87 -4.57 -24.43
CA LYS A 109 5.05 -4.07 -25.16
C LYS A 109 5.56 -5.06 -26.21
N SER A 110 5.44 -6.38 -25.99
CA SER A 110 5.81 -7.37 -27.01
C SER A 110 4.82 -7.37 -28.19
N PHE A 111 3.53 -7.15 -27.95
CA PHE A 111 2.54 -7.01 -29.03
C PHE A 111 2.73 -5.75 -29.88
N ARG A 112 3.31 -4.67 -29.33
CA ARG A 112 3.64 -3.47 -30.12
C ARG A 112 4.80 -3.64 -31.10
N ARG A 113 5.59 -4.72 -31.00
CA ARG A 113 6.81 -4.91 -31.82
C ARG A 113 6.55 -5.72 -33.09
N THR A 114 5.43 -6.43 -33.16
CA THR A 114 5.00 -7.15 -34.37
C THR A 114 4.06 -6.24 -35.14
N GLU A 115 4.41 -5.87 -36.37
CA GLU A 115 3.58 -5.05 -37.27
C GLU A 115 2.17 -5.64 -37.35
N ALA A 116 1.22 -5.03 -36.64
CA ALA A 116 -0.18 -5.42 -36.69
C ALA A 116 -0.89 -4.47 -37.64
N GLY A 117 -1.55 -5.03 -38.66
CA GLY A 117 -2.36 -4.27 -39.60
C GLY A 117 -3.40 -3.42 -38.87
N ASP A 118 -3.72 -2.28 -39.48
CA ASP A 118 -4.60 -1.19 -39.02
C ASP A 118 -5.78 -1.63 -38.11
N VAL A 119 -6.42 -2.77 -38.39
CA VAL A 119 -7.61 -3.23 -37.65
C VAL A 119 -7.31 -3.75 -36.23
N THR A 120 -6.12 -4.27 -35.94
CA THR A 120 -5.79 -4.88 -34.63
C THR A 120 -5.24 -3.87 -33.62
N ALA A 121 -4.63 -2.77 -34.09
CA ALA A 121 -4.10 -1.70 -33.24
C ALA A 121 -5.20 -0.88 -32.53
N SER A 122 -6.37 -0.76 -33.17
CA SER A 122 -7.50 0.05 -32.69
C SER A 122 -8.30 -0.56 -31.53
N ALA A 123 -8.26 -1.88 -31.33
CA ALA A 123 -9.09 -2.58 -30.35
C ALA A 123 -8.64 -2.42 -28.88
N GLY A 124 -7.46 -1.84 -28.61
CA GLY A 124 -6.89 -1.80 -27.25
C GLY A 124 -6.26 -0.46 -26.83
N ALA A 125 -6.20 0.55 -27.69
CA ALA A 125 -5.51 1.80 -27.38
C ALA A 125 -6.50 2.89 -26.91
N ARG A 126 -6.19 3.51 -25.77
CA ARG A 126 -6.85 4.75 -25.31
C ARG A 126 -6.36 5.92 -26.18
N GLY A 127 -7.03 6.16 -27.31
CA GLY A 127 -6.72 7.29 -28.20
C GLY A 127 -7.21 7.06 -29.63
N LEU A 128 -7.28 8.13 -30.42
CA LEU A 128 -7.54 8.05 -31.85
C LEU A 128 -6.30 7.43 -32.51
N ASP A 129 -6.35 6.14 -32.79
CA ASP A 129 -5.36 5.43 -33.60
C ASP A 129 -5.38 5.96 -35.05
N LYS A 130 -4.37 5.63 -35.89
CA LYS A 130 -4.34 6.02 -37.31
C LYS A 130 -5.64 5.64 -38.06
N VAL A 131 -6.28 4.54 -37.66
CA VAL A 131 -7.59 4.13 -38.19
C VAL A 131 -8.72 5.08 -37.80
N SER A 132 -8.68 5.58 -36.57
CA SER A 132 -9.64 6.57 -36.08
C SER A 132 -9.49 7.92 -36.78
N GLU A 133 -8.29 8.28 -37.25
CA GLU A 133 -8.08 9.47 -38.09
C GLU A 133 -8.79 9.35 -39.44
N GLY A 134 -8.72 8.19 -40.10
CA GLY A 134 -9.42 7.92 -41.35
C GLY A 134 -10.93 8.07 -41.22
N TYR A 135 -11.51 7.47 -40.18
CA TYR A 135 -12.93 7.64 -39.84
C TYR A 135 -13.26 9.10 -39.52
N ALA A 136 -12.45 9.76 -38.69
CA ALA A 136 -12.67 11.16 -38.29
C ALA A 136 -12.67 12.11 -39.48
N ASN A 137 -11.83 11.87 -40.50
CA ASN A 137 -11.85 12.63 -41.74
C ASN A 137 -13.12 12.35 -42.57
N HIS A 138 -13.57 11.09 -42.62
CA HIS A 138 -14.75 10.68 -43.37
C HIS A 138 -16.07 11.21 -42.79
N VAL A 139 -16.15 11.37 -41.46
CA VAL A 139 -17.30 11.96 -40.76
C VAL A 139 -17.16 13.48 -40.53
N GLY A 140 -16.11 14.11 -41.05
CA GLY A 140 -15.93 15.57 -40.98
C GLY A 140 -15.57 16.11 -39.58
N ILE A 141 -15.01 15.29 -38.70
CA ILE A 141 -14.50 15.75 -37.41
C ILE A 141 -13.34 16.72 -37.66
N THR A 142 -13.39 17.89 -37.03
CA THR A 142 -12.35 18.93 -37.18
C THR A 142 -11.10 18.59 -36.37
N GLN A 143 -9.95 19.17 -36.77
CA GLN A 143 -8.69 19.04 -36.02
C GLN A 143 -8.82 19.54 -34.57
N GLN A 144 -9.67 20.53 -34.33
CA GLN A 144 -9.90 21.05 -32.98
C GLN A 144 -10.49 19.99 -32.04
N HIS A 145 -11.44 19.18 -32.53
CA HIS A 145 -12.03 18.09 -31.76
C HIS A 145 -11.03 16.95 -31.51
N ARG A 146 -10.20 16.62 -32.50
CA ARG A 146 -9.12 15.63 -32.34
C ARG A 146 -8.12 16.05 -31.26
N ASN A 147 -7.61 17.28 -31.37
CA ASN A 147 -6.71 17.84 -30.38
C ASN A 147 -7.34 17.90 -28.98
N ALA A 148 -8.65 18.10 -28.88
CA ALA A 148 -9.35 18.06 -27.59
C ALA A 148 -9.37 16.65 -26.99
N ILE A 149 -9.65 15.63 -27.80
CA ILE A 149 -9.60 14.23 -27.37
C ILE A 149 -8.20 13.84 -26.94
N ASP A 150 -7.16 14.25 -27.68
CA ASP A 150 -5.78 13.95 -27.32
C ASP A 150 -5.36 14.62 -26.00
N ARG A 151 -5.79 15.88 -25.78
CA ARG A 151 -5.61 16.55 -24.49
C ARG A 151 -6.32 15.81 -23.37
N MET A 152 -7.55 15.34 -23.59
CA MET A 152 -8.30 14.57 -22.60
C MET A 152 -7.66 13.21 -22.32
N ALA A 153 -7.17 12.52 -23.34
CA ALA A 153 -6.52 11.21 -23.23
C ALA A 153 -5.15 11.31 -22.56
N GLY A 154 -4.43 12.40 -22.78
CA GLY A 154 -3.15 12.71 -22.14
C GLY A 154 -3.26 13.29 -20.74
N TYR A 155 -4.46 13.67 -20.30
CA TYR A 155 -4.68 14.28 -19.00
C TYR A 155 -4.32 13.31 -17.88
N ARG A 156 -3.47 13.75 -16.97
CA ARG A 156 -3.06 13.00 -15.78
C ARG A 156 -3.27 13.88 -14.56
N ILE A 157 -4.03 13.36 -13.59
CA ILE A 157 -4.17 13.99 -12.28
C ILE A 157 -2.85 13.78 -11.54
N THR A 158 -2.29 14.87 -11.03
CA THR A 158 -1.06 14.87 -10.24
C THR A 158 -1.33 14.39 -8.81
N ASP A 159 -0.30 13.86 -8.14
CA ASP A 159 -0.45 13.41 -6.74
C ASP A 159 -0.84 14.58 -5.81
N GLN A 160 -0.43 15.81 -6.15
CA GLN A 160 -0.80 17.02 -5.40
C GLN A 160 -2.28 17.38 -5.57
N GLU A 161 -2.82 17.31 -6.78
CA GLU A 161 -4.26 17.54 -7.01
C GLU A 161 -5.13 16.50 -6.29
N VAL A 162 -4.70 15.24 -6.24
CA VAL A 162 -5.37 14.21 -5.43
C VAL A 162 -5.34 14.59 -3.96
N GLU A 163 -4.17 15.02 -3.45
CA GLU A 163 -4.01 15.40 -2.05
C GLU A 163 -4.89 16.60 -1.67
N ASP A 164 -4.94 17.63 -2.52
CA ASP A 164 -5.76 18.82 -2.30
C ASP A 164 -7.26 18.48 -2.38
N PHE A 165 -7.65 17.56 -3.28
CA PHE A 165 -9.00 17.03 -3.33
C PHE A 165 -9.38 16.29 -2.03
N LEU A 166 -8.50 15.44 -1.50
CA LEU A 166 -8.74 14.72 -0.25
C LEU A 166 -8.86 15.69 0.94
N LYS A 167 -8.03 16.73 0.99
CA LYS A 167 -8.07 17.77 2.03
C LYS A 167 -9.38 18.55 1.98
N ASN A 168 -9.73 19.09 0.83
CA ASN A 168 -10.92 19.95 0.66
C ASN A 168 -12.21 19.16 0.86
N GLY A 169 -12.23 17.90 0.43
CA GLY A 169 -13.36 17.00 0.62
C GLY A 169 -13.45 16.39 2.02
N GLY A 170 -12.44 16.57 2.89
CA GLY A 170 -12.39 15.90 4.19
C GLY A 170 -12.42 14.37 4.06
N LEU A 171 -11.69 13.83 3.08
CA LEU A 171 -11.70 12.41 2.75
C LEU A 171 -10.43 11.71 3.25
N GLY A 172 -10.56 10.42 3.55
CA GLY A 172 -9.43 9.60 3.98
C GLY A 172 -8.83 10.07 5.31
N GLU A 173 -7.54 10.41 5.30
CA GLU A 173 -6.83 10.89 6.51
C GLU A 173 -7.26 12.29 6.97
N TYR A 174 -8.02 13.02 6.15
CA TYR A 174 -8.57 14.34 6.45
C TYR A 174 -10.02 14.31 6.94
N ALA A 175 -10.63 13.12 7.03
CA ALA A 175 -11.96 12.96 7.60
C ALA A 175 -11.94 13.30 9.10
N LYS A 176 -12.93 14.09 9.53
CA LYS A 176 -13.15 14.49 10.92
C LYS A 176 -14.01 13.47 11.67
#